data_AF-A0A0Q5QUD4-F1
#
_entry.id   AF-A0A0Q5QUD4-F1
#
_cell.length_a   1.000
_cell.length_b   1.000
_cell.length_c   1.000
_cell.angle_alpha   90.00
_cell.angle_beta   90.00
_cell.angle_gamma   90.00
#
_symmetry.space_group_name_H-M   'P 1'
#
loop_
_entity.id
_entity.type
_entity.pdbx_description
1 polymer ?
#
loop_
_entity_poly.entity_id
_entity_poly.type
_entity_poly.pdbx_seq_one_letter_code
_entity_poly.pdbx_strand_id
1 'polypeptide(L)'
;MGIFSRTRDIVAANFSDLLDKAEDPSKMIRMIILEMEETLVEVRASAARTIADQKEMRRHISKLDKLQDSWTEKAELALSKDREDLAKAALVEKQKAADMAVQLETEITVLDDALRSSEEDIAKLQKKLSEARTRQNQIVTRLESAHNRFKVREMYAGQKVEDAFSRFDILDRRVDLAEGRAEAAGLGGAPKTLDEEIAELKSAEKVDAELAAMKARIGREG
;
A
#
# COMPACT_ATOMS: atom_id res chain seq x y z
N MET A 1 -6.13 -3.19 -18.12
CA MET A 1 -4.75 -2.68 -18.22
C MET A 1 -4.20 -2.68 -16.81
N GLY A 2 -3.38 -3.67 -16.48
CA GLY A 2 -2.73 -3.81 -15.18
C GLY A 2 -1.70 -2.71 -14.93
N ILE A 3 -1.23 -2.59 -13.69
CA ILE A 3 -0.19 -1.63 -13.28
C ILE A 3 1.16 -2.03 -13.91
N PHE A 4 1.32 -3.31 -14.23
CA PHE A 4 2.52 -3.87 -14.85
C PHE A 4 2.20 -4.51 -16.20
N SER A 5 3.09 -4.31 -17.16
CA SER A 5 2.91 -4.87 -18.50
C SER A 5 3.52 -6.27 -18.64
N ARG A 6 4.51 -6.60 -17.79
CA ARG A 6 5.27 -7.86 -17.83
C ARG A 6 5.72 -8.29 -16.44
N THR A 7 5.91 -9.61 -16.26
CA THR A 7 6.57 -10.23 -15.09
C THR A 7 7.89 -9.53 -14.73
N ARG A 8 8.70 -9.20 -15.73
CA ARG A 8 9.98 -8.53 -15.55
C ARG A 8 9.83 -7.13 -14.93
N ASP A 9 8.78 -6.40 -15.28
CA ASP A 9 8.51 -5.06 -14.74
C ASP A 9 8.15 -5.16 -13.25
N ILE A 10 7.36 -6.18 -12.89
CA ILE A 10 7.00 -6.49 -11.50
C ILE A 10 8.27 -6.82 -10.69
N VAL A 11 9.16 -7.65 -11.24
CA VAL A 11 10.40 -8.06 -10.58
C VAL A 11 11.42 -6.91 -10.49
N ALA A 12 11.41 -5.96 -11.41
CA ALA A 12 12.26 -4.77 -11.36
C ALA A 12 11.68 -3.64 -10.49
N ALA A 13 10.36 -3.58 -10.28
CA ALA A 13 9.71 -2.46 -9.63
C ALA A 13 10.15 -2.27 -8.16
N ASN A 14 10.51 -1.03 -7.82
CA ASN A 14 10.65 -0.60 -6.43
C ASN A 14 9.28 -0.16 -5.91
N PHE A 15 8.66 -1.02 -5.11
CA PHE A 15 7.33 -0.76 -4.56
C PHE A 15 7.30 0.44 -3.61
N SER A 16 8.44 0.84 -3.02
CA SER A 16 8.47 2.01 -2.14
C SER A 16 8.17 3.27 -2.94
N ASP A 17 8.84 3.43 -4.09
CA ASP A 17 8.69 4.61 -4.95
C ASP A 17 7.29 4.70 -5.58
N LEU A 18 6.65 3.56 -5.84
CA LEU A 18 5.27 3.50 -6.32
C LEU A 18 4.29 3.95 -5.22
N LEU A 19 4.47 3.47 -3.99
CA LEU A 19 3.61 3.83 -2.85
C LEU A 19 3.77 5.29 -2.43
N ASP A 20 4.98 5.83 -2.49
CA ASP A 20 5.26 7.22 -2.10
C ASP A 20 4.61 8.24 -3.03
N LYS A 21 4.33 7.85 -4.29
CA LYS A 21 3.65 8.68 -5.29
C LYS A 21 2.14 8.42 -5.36
N ALA A 22 1.64 7.47 -4.57
CA ALA A 22 0.25 7.06 -4.60
C ALA A 22 -0.64 8.01 -3.77
N GLU A 23 -1.76 8.42 -4.34
CA GLU A 23 -2.79 9.18 -3.60
C GLU A 23 -3.46 8.31 -2.52
N ASP A 24 -3.67 7.01 -2.81
CA ASP A 24 -4.10 6.00 -1.83
C ASP A 24 -3.12 4.80 -1.84
N PRO A 25 -2.12 4.81 -0.94
CA PRO A 25 -1.14 3.73 -0.82
C PRO A 25 -1.78 2.38 -0.45
N SER A 26 -2.90 2.37 0.27
CA SER A 26 -3.60 1.15 0.67
C SER A 26 -4.29 0.47 -0.51
N LYS A 27 -4.93 1.26 -1.37
CA LYS A 27 -5.52 0.73 -2.60
C LYS A 27 -4.45 0.30 -3.58
N MET A 28 -3.39 1.07 -3.73
CA MET A 28 -2.31 0.73 -4.66
C MET A 28 -1.60 -0.58 -4.27
N ILE A 29 -1.24 -0.78 -3.00
CA ILE A 29 -0.58 -2.04 -2.58
C ILE A 29 -1.49 -3.25 -2.77
N ARG A 30 -2.81 -3.11 -2.56
CA ARG A 30 -3.79 -4.19 -2.84
C ARG A 30 -3.82 -4.56 -4.31
N MET A 31 -3.85 -3.56 -5.20
CA MET A 31 -3.85 -3.80 -6.66
C MET A 31 -2.54 -4.47 -7.11
N ILE A 32 -1.40 -4.01 -6.60
CA ILE A 32 -0.09 -4.61 -6.89
C ILE A 32 -0.08 -6.09 -6.44
N ILE A 33 -0.55 -6.39 -5.23
CA ILE A 33 -0.60 -7.77 -4.72
C ILE A 33 -1.48 -8.64 -5.64
N LEU A 34 -2.68 -8.17 -6.01
CA LEU A 34 -3.57 -8.92 -6.89
C LEU A 34 -2.91 -9.25 -8.23
N GLU A 35 -2.31 -8.24 -8.87
CA GLU A 35 -1.66 -8.42 -10.17
C GLU A 35 -0.44 -9.36 -10.10
N MET A 36 0.29 -9.33 -8.99
CA MET A 36 1.37 -10.28 -8.73
C MET A 36 0.84 -11.71 -8.53
N GLU A 37 -0.30 -11.89 -7.88
CA GLU A 37 -0.94 -13.19 -7.70
C GLU A 37 -1.43 -13.76 -9.04
N GLU A 38 -2.10 -12.93 -9.85
CA GLU A 38 -2.54 -13.29 -11.20
C GLU A 38 -1.34 -13.71 -12.06
N THR A 39 -0.29 -12.88 -12.08
CA THR A 39 0.94 -13.17 -12.80
C THR A 39 1.60 -14.47 -12.33
N LEU A 40 1.64 -14.72 -11.01
CA LEU A 40 2.20 -15.95 -10.46
C LEU A 40 1.42 -17.19 -10.93
N VAL A 41 0.09 -17.10 -11.01
CA VAL A 41 -0.76 -18.17 -11.54
C VAL A 41 -0.46 -18.41 -13.03
N GLU A 42 -0.36 -17.35 -13.82
CA GLU A 42 -0.07 -17.45 -15.26
C GLU A 42 1.30 -18.09 -15.53
N VAL A 43 2.35 -17.66 -14.84
CA VAL A 43 3.71 -18.21 -15.01
C VAL A 43 3.75 -19.68 -14.61
N ARG A 44 3.07 -20.06 -13.51
CA ARG A 44 2.96 -21.47 -13.09
C ARG A 44 2.20 -22.32 -14.11
N ALA A 45 1.10 -21.79 -14.67
CA ALA A 45 0.36 -22.49 -15.70
C ALA A 45 1.20 -22.67 -16.98
N SER A 46 2.01 -21.67 -17.34
CA SER A 46 2.94 -21.77 -18.47
C SER A 46 4.02 -22.81 -18.22
N ALA A 47 4.66 -22.80 -17.04
CA ALA A 47 5.65 -23.79 -16.65
C ALA A 47 5.06 -25.21 -16.65
N ALA A 48 3.82 -25.39 -16.17
CA ALA A 48 3.14 -26.67 -16.19
C ALA A 48 2.90 -27.19 -17.63
N ARG A 49 2.56 -26.31 -18.58
CA ARG A 49 2.45 -26.66 -20.01
C ARG A 49 3.80 -27.10 -20.57
N THR A 50 4.86 -26.34 -20.32
CA THR A 50 6.22 -26.71 -20.74
C THR A 50 6.65 -28.09 -20.22
N ILE A 51 6.36 -28.39 -18.95
CA ILE A 51 6.63 -29.72 -18.37
C ILE A 51 5.81 -30.82 -19.07
N ALA A 52 4.57 -30.54 -19.44
CA ALA A 52 3.74 -31.50 -20.17
C ALA A 52 4.31 -31.78 -21.57
N ASP A 53 4.70 -30.73 -22.30
CA ASP A 53 5.30 -30.84 -23.63
C ASP A 53 6.60 -31.64 -23.59
N GLN A 54 7.48 -31.38 -22.61
CA GLN A 54 8.70 -32.17 -22.40
C GLN A 54 8.40 -33.66 -22.13
N LYS A 55 7.38 -33.97 -21.33
CA LYS A 55 6.98 -35.36 -21.07
C LYS A 55 6.47 -36.04 -22.33
N GLU A 56 5.74 -35.33 -23.17
CA GLU A 56 5.29 -35.84 -24.46
C GLU A 56 6.47 -36.11 -25.39
N MET A 57 7.40 -35.17 -25.54
CA MET A 57 8.64 -35.35 -26.31
C MET A 57 9.46 -36.54 -25.83
N ARG A 58 9.65 -36.71 -24.51
CA ARG A 58 10.34 -37.88 -23.93
C ARG A 58 9.63 -39.20 -24.25
N ARG A 59 8.29 -39.21 -24.29
CA ARG A 59 7.52 -40.40 -24.74
C ARG A 59 7.72 -40.68 -26.22
N HIS A 60 7.86 -39.64 -27.05
CA HIS A 60 8.18 -39.80 -28.47
C HIS A 60 9.60 -40.37 -28.68
N ILE A 61 10.59 -39.87 -27.94
CA ILE A 61 11.95 -40.43 -27.94
C ILE A 61 11.91 -41.92 -27.59
N SER A 62 11.23 -42.30 -26.50
CA SER A 62 11.11 -43.73 -26.14
C SER A 62 10.45 -44.60 -27.22
N LYS A 63 9.56 -44.05 -28.05
CA LYS A 63 9.00 -44.77 -29.22
C LYS A 63 10.03 -44.87 -30.35
N LEU A 64 10.81 -43.82 -30.59
CA LEU A 64 11.88 -43.82 -31.58
C LEU A 64 13.00 -44.79 -31.20
N ASP A 65 13.35 -44.91 -29.93
CA ASP A 65 14.33 -45.89 -29.45
C ASP A 65 13.89 -47.32 -29.73
N LYS A 66 12.63 -47.66 -29.42
CA LYS A 66 12.05 -48.97 -29.77
C LYS A 66 12.03 -49.21 -31.28
N LEU A 67 11.82 -48.16 -32.07
CA LEU A 67 11.86 -48.26 -33.52
C LEU A 67 13.28 -48.52 -34.02
N GLN A 68 14.29 -47.89 -33.42
CA GLN A 68 15.70 -48.15 -33.70
C GLN A 68 16.10 -49.60 -33.36
N ASP A 69 15.62 -50.13 -32.23
CA ASP A 69 15.83 -51.52 -31.84
C ASP A 69 15.22 -52.47 -32.88
N SER A 70 13.97 -52.24 -33.28
CA SER A 70 13.30 -53.04 -34.31
C SER A 70 14.02 -53.00 -35.66
N TRP A 71 14.56 -51.85 -36.07
CA TRP A 71 15.36 -51.76 -37.29
C TRP A 71 16.71 -52.46 -37.16
N THR A 72 17.30 -52.48 -35.95
CA THR A 72 18.52 -53.24 -35.66
C THR A 72 18.26 -54.73 -35.83
N GLU A 73 17.21 -55.27 -35.22
CA GLU A 73 16.81 -56.68 -35.37
C GLU A 73 16.55 -57.06 -36.84
N LYS A 74 15.88 -56.19 -37.60
CA LYS A 74 15.65 -56.42 -39.05
C LYS A 74 16.94 -56.41 -39.86
N ALA A 75 17.89 -55.53 -39.52
CA ALA A 75 19.19 -55.49 -40.18
C ALA A 75 20.00 -56.76 -39.90
N GLU A 76 20.03 -57.22 -38.65
CA GLU A 76 20.67 -58.48 -38.25
C GLU A 76 20.04 -59.70 -38.93
N LEU A 77 18.70 -59.75 -39.02
CA LEU A 77 18.01 -60.81 -39.73
C LEU A 77 18.35 -60.81 -41.22
N ALA A 78 18.40 -59.63 -41.86
CA ALA A 78 18.78 -59.51 -43.26
C ALA A 78 20.21 -59.98 -43.52
N LEU A 79 21.15 -59.63 -42.63
CA LEU A 79 22.54 -60.13 -42.67
C LEU A 79 22.61 -61.64 -42.49
N SER A 80 21.81 -62.23 -41.60
CA SER A 80 21.76 -63.70 -41.42
C SER A 80 21.27 -64.46 -42.65
N LYS A 81 20.67 -63.75 -43.61
CA LYS A 81 20.15 -64.25 -44.89
C LYS A 81 21.00 -63.79 -46.08
N ASP A 82 22.20 -63.25 -45.83
CA ASP A 82 23.13 -62.72 -46.84
C ASP A 82 22.52 -61.60 -47.73
N ARG A 83 21.50 -60.88 -47.21
CA ARG A 83 20.85 -59.77 -47.91
C ARG A 83 21.35 -58.42 -47.40
N GLU A 84 22.58 -58.09 -47.79
CA GLU A 84 23.25 -56.85 -47.38
C GLU A 84 22.52 -55.57 -47.83
N ASP A 85 21.85 -55.62 -48.97
CA ASP A 85 21.05 -54.52 -49.52
C ASP A 85 19.92 -54.12 -48.56
N LEU A 86 19.20 -55.10 -48.04
CA LEU A 86 18.14 -54.90 -47.05
C LEU A 86 18.67 -54.50 -45.68
N ALA A 87 19.82 -55.06 -45.27
CA ALA A 87 20.47 -54.64 -44.03
C ALA A 87 20.87 -53.16 -44.07
N LYS A 88 21.48 -52.71 -45.17
CA LYS A 88 21.81 -51.29 -45.39
C LYS A 88 20.56 -50.42 -45.37
N ALA A 89 19.49 -50.83 -46.04
CA ALA A 89 18.22 -50.10 -46.03
C ALA A 89 17.63 -49.97 -44.61
N ALA A 90 17.64 -51.06 -43.82
CA ALA A 90 17.18 -51.03 -42.44
C ALA A 90 18.03 -50.10 -41.55
N LEU A 91 19.36 -50.08 -41.74
CA LEU A 91 20.26 -49.18 -41.02
C LEU A 91 20.03 -47.70 -41.38
N VAL A 92 19.67 -47.39 -42.63
CA VAL A 92 19.28 -46.02 -43.02
C VAL A 92 18.01 -45.58 -42.29
N GLU A 93 17.00 -46.44 -42.19
CA GLU A 93 15.78 -46.12 -41.43
C GLU A 93 16.03 -46.01 -39.92
N LYS A 94 16.93 -46.84 -39.36
CA LYS A 94 17.42 -46.69 -37.99
C LYS A 94 18.06 -45.31 -37.78
N GLN A 95 18.94 -44.89 -38.68
CA GLN A 95 19.64 -43.61 -38.56
C GLN A 95 18.65 -42.45 -38.58
N LYS A 96 17.64 -42.46 -39.45
CA LYS A 96 16.59 -41.43 -39.46
C LYS A 96 15.86 -41.34 -38.12
N ALA A 97 15.50 -42.48 -37.53
CA ALA A 97 14.86 -42.51 -36.22
C ALA A 97 15.77 -41.96 -35.10
N ALA A 98 17.07 -42.27 -35.16
CA ALA A 98 18.08 -41.74 -34.25
C ALA A 98 18.23 -40.21 -34.39
N ASP A 99 18.32 -39.70 -35.62
CA ASP A 99 18.45 -38.26 -35.89
C ASP A 99 17.23 -37.49 -35.37
N MET A 100 16.02 -38.04 -35.54
CA MET A 100 14.80 -37.47 -34.98
C MET A 100 14.81 -37.46 -33.44
N ALA A 101 15.34 -38.51 -32.80
CA ALA A 101 15.44 -38.57 -31.35
C ALA A 101 16.39 -37.49 -30.83
N VAL A 102 17.56 -37.31 -31.46
CA VAL A 102 18.54 -36.26 -31.12
C VAL A 102 17.95 -34.85 -31.29
N GLN A 103 17.14 -34.64 -32.33
CA GLN A 103 16.44 -33.36 -32.50
C GLN A 103 15.49 -33.09 -31.33
N LEU A 104 14.66 -34.07 -30.95
CA LEU A 104 13.74 -33.93 -29.81
C LEU A 104 14.48 -33.74 -28.48
N GLU A 105 15.62 -34.39 -28.29
CA GLU A 105 16.47 -34.17 -27.11
C GLU A 105 16.97 -32.72 -27.06
N THR A 106 17.41 -32.18 -28.20
CA THR A 106 17.84 -30.79 -28.30
C THR A 106 16.69 -29.83 -27.97
N GLU A 107 15.48 -30.09 -28.48
CA GLU A 107 14.29 -29.30 -28.15
C GLU A 107 13.97 -29.37 -26.64
N ILE A 108 14.09 -30.54 -26.01
CA ILE A 108 13.90 -30.70 -24.56
C ILE A 108 14.90 -29.84 -23.78
N THR A 109 16.17 -29.79 -24.20
CA THR A 109 17.19 -28.97 -23.50
C THR A 109 16.84 -27.48 -23.53
N VAL A 110 16.32 -26.98 -24.65
CA VAL A 110 15.84 -25.58 -24.76
C VAL A 110 14.65 -25.34 -23.81
N LEU A 111 13.74 -26.29 -23.70
CA LEU A 111 12.62 -26.21 -22.76
C LEU A 111 13.07 -26.30 -21.30
N ASP A 112 14.12 -27.07 -20.98
CA ASP A 112 14.69 -27.16 -19.63
C ASP A 112 15.26 -25.79 -19.19
N ASP A 113 15.97 -25.09 -20.09
CA ASP A 113 16.49 -23.75 -19.81
C ASP A 113 15.34 -22.73 -19.59
N ALA A 114 14.29 -22.80 -20.41
CA ALA A 114 13.11 -21.95 -20.25
C ALA A 114 12.36 -22.22 -18.94
N LEU A 115 12.28 -23.49 -18.54
CA LEU A 115 11.66 -23.89 -17.28
C LEU A 115 12.46 -23.37 -16.08
N ARG A 116 13.79 -23.50 -16.12
CA ARG A 116 14.68 -22.96 -15.08
C ARG A 116 14.54 -21.46 -14.92
N SER A 117 14.46 -20.71 -16.03
CA SER A 117 14.19 -19.27 -15.99
C SER A 117 12.83 -18.98 -15.35
N SER A 118 11.81 -19.77 -15.68
CA SER A 118 10.47 -19.62 -15.11
C SER A 118 10.45 -19.89 -13.60
N GLU A 119 11.21 -20.88 -13.12
CA GLU A 119 11.36 -21.19 -11.69
C GLU A 119 12.01 -20.03 -10.93
N GLU A 120 13.06 -19.42 -11.48
CA GLU A 120 13.68 -18.24 -10.90
C GLU A 120 12.71 -17.06 -10.81
N ASP A 121 11.91 -16.83 -11.86
CA ASP A 121 10.93 -15.76 -11.88
C ASP A 121 9.80 -16.00 -10.88
N ILE A 122 9.32 -17.25 -10.76
CA ILE A 122 8.36 -17.66 -9.73
C ILE A 122 8.93 -17.36 -8.33
N ALA A 123 10.17 -17.75 -8.05
CA ALA A 123 10.79 -17.52 -6.75
C ALA A 123 10.92 -16.02 -6.43
N LYS A 124 11.33 -15.21 -7.41
CA LYS A 124 11.42 -13.74 -7.28
C LYS A 124 10.05 -13.12 -7.03
N LEU A 125 9.02 -13.54 -7.77
CA LEU A 125 7.64 -13.05 -7.60
C LEU A 125 7.10 -13.41 -6.22
N GLN A 126 7.29 -14.65 -5.75
CA GLN A 126 6.84 -15.07 -4.42
C GLN A 126 7.51 -14.26 -3.30
N LYS A 127 8.82 -14.02 -3.42
CA LYS A 127 9.55 -13.19 -2.45
C LYS A 127 8.96 -11.78 -2.41
N LYS A 128 8.81 -11.14 -3.57
CA LYS A 128 8.22 -9.80 -3.65
C LYS A 128 6.77 -9.76 -3.14
N LEU A 129 5.98 -10.81 -3.36
CA LEU A 129 4.62 -10.89 -2.87
C LEU A 129 4.59 -10.88 -1.33
N SER A 130 5.50 -11.63 -0.71
CA SER A 130 5.68 -11.65 0.75
C SER A 130 6.06 -10.27 1.29
N GLU A 131 6.98 -9.57 0.61
CA GLU A 131 7.37 -8.21 0.95
C GLU A 131 6.19 -7.22 0.82
N ALA A 132 5.44 -7.32 -0.28
CA ALA A 132 4.26 -6.48 -0.53
C ALA A 132 3.17 -6.68 0.52
N ARG A 133 2.87 -7.93 0.90
CA ARG A 133 1.93 -8.27 1.98
C ARG A 133 2.39 -7.73 3.34
N THR A 134 3.69 -7.81 3.63
CA THR A 134 4.26 -7.25 4.86
C THR A 134 4.06 -5.73 4.91
N ARG A 135 4.33 -5.03 3.80
CA ARG A 135 4.10 -3.58 3.68
C ARG A 135 2.62 -3.21 3.76
N GLN A 136 1.74 -3.99 3.13
CA GLN A 136 0.30 -3.81 3.24
C GLN A 136 -0.14 -3.81 4.71
N ASN A 137 0.30 -4.81 5.49
CA ASN A 137 -0.01 -4.88 6.92
C ASN A 137 0.50 -3.66 7.67
N GLN A 138 1.74 -3.21 7.39
CA GLN A 138 2.30 -2.00 8.00
C GLN A 138 1.47 -0.74 7.69
N ILE A 139 1.01 -0.58 6.44
CA ILE A 139 0.17 0.54 6.03
C ILE A 139 -1.17 0.50 6.78
N VAL A 140 -1.83 -0.66 6.80
CA VAL A 140 -3.11 -0.85 7.50
C VAL A 140 -2.98 -0.54 8.99
N THR A 141 -1.99 -1.11 9.68
CA THR A 141 -1.77 -0.85 11.11
C THR A 141 -1.46 0.63 11.40
N ARG A 142 -0.70 1.31 10.52
CA ARG A 142 -0.42 2.75 10.66
C ARG A 142 -1.68 3.59 10.50
N LEU A 143 -2.54 3.25 9.53
CA LEU A 143 -3.81 3.93 9.31
C LEU A 143 -4.78 3.73 10.46
N GLU A 144 -4.92 2.50 10.97
CA GLU A 144 -5.72 2.20 12.16
C GLU A 144 -5.22 2.98 13.38
N SER A 145 -3.91 3.00 13.59
CA SER A 145 -3.30 3.76 14.69
C SER A 145 -3.54 5.26 14.56
N ALA A 146 -3.45 5.82 13.35
CA ALA A 146 -3.74 7.21 13.08
C ALA A 146 -5.23 7.55 13.29
N HIS A 147 -6.12 6.68 12.81
CA HIS A 147 -7.57 6.80 13.00
C HIS A 147 -7.94 6.75 14.49
N ASN A 148 -7.37 5.81 15.24
CA ASN A 148 -7.57 5.72 16.69
C ASN A 148 -7.08 6.98 17.42
N ARG A 149 -5.90 7.51 17.07
CA ARG A 149 -5.40 8.78 17.63
C ARG A 149 -6.31 9.96 17.29
N PHE A 150 -6.83 10.01 16.06
CA PHE A 150 -7.76 11.05 15.65
C PHE A 150 -9.06 10.96 16.45
N LYS A 151 -9.66 9.78 16.55
CA LYS A 151 -10.89 9.54 17.32
C LYS A 151 -10.73 9.87 18.81
N VAL A 152 -9.61 9.48 19.42
CA VAL A 152 -9.29 9.87 20.81
C VAL A 152 -9.20 11.39 20.92
N ARG A 153 -8.48 12.06 20.01
CA ARG A 153 -8.38 13.53 20.04
C ARG A 153 -9.74 14.20 19.85
N GLU A 154 -10.59 13.68 18.97
CA GLU A 154 -11.95 14.17 18.73
C GLU A 154 -12.83 14.00 19.98
N MET A 155 -12.79 12.84 20.64
CA MET A 155 -13.52 12.60 21.90
C MET A 155 -13.06 13.53 23.02
N TYR A 156 -11.75 13.74 23.18
CA TYR A 156 -11.20 14.66 24.19
C TYR A 156 -11.43 16.13 23.86
N ALA A 157 -11.41 16.51 22.58
CA ALA A 157 -11.76 17.85 22.13
C ALA A 157 -13.25 18.12 22.35
N GLY A 158 -14.13 17.17 22.02
CA GLY A 158 -15.56 17.22 22.28
C GLY A 158 -15.87 17.39 23.77
N GLN A 159 -15.26 16.60 24.64
CA GLN A 159 -15.42 16.76 26.10
C GLN A 159 -14.86 18.07 26.64
N LYS A 160 -13.72 18.57 26.13
CA LYS A 160 -13.19 19.88 26.56
C LYS A 160 -14.06 21.04 26.09
N VAL A 161 -14.67 20.93 24.90
CA VAL A 161 -15.61 21.91 24.39
C VAL A 161 -16.90 21.87 25.22
N GLU A 162 -17.41 20.69 25.54
CA GLU A 162 -18.59 20.51 26.40
C GLU A 162 -18.35 20.97 27.85
N ASP A 163 -17.15 20.72 28.41
CA ASP A 163 -16.73 21.22 29.73
C ASP A 163 -16.45 22.73 29.73
N ALA A 164 -16.09 23.32 28.58
CA ALA A 164 -15.98 24.77 28.42
C ALA A 164 -17.38 25.41 28.33
N PHE A 165 -18.32 24.80 27.60
CA PHE A 165 -19.71 25.26 27.54
C PHE A 165 -20.42 25.14 28.89
N SER A 166 -20.19 24.06 29.66
CA SER A 166 -20.76 23.92 31.01
C SER A 166 -20.23 24.98 31.99
N ARG A 167 -18.95 25.39 31.86
CA ARG A 167 -18.38 26.50 32.63
C ARG A 167 -18.92 27.86 32.20
N PHE A 168 -19.25 28.03 30.92
CA PHE A 168 -19.96 29.22 30.43
C PHE A 168 -21.38 29.29 30.98
N ASP A 169 -22.15 28.20 30.99
CA ASP A 169 -23.50 28.17 31.59
C ASP A 169 -23.48 28.51 33.10
N ILE A 170 -22.43 28.12 33.82
CA ILE A 170 -22.24 28.46 35.23
C ILE A 170 -21.90 29.95 35.41
N LEU A 171 -21.15 30.53 34.48
CA LEU A 171 -20.84 31.96 34.48
C LEU A 171 -22.07 32.79 34.08
N ASP A 172 -22.84 32.35 33.09
CA ASP A 172 -24.09 32.99 32.66
C ASP A 172 -25.11 33.01 33.79
N ARG A 173 -25.33 31.86 34.45
CA ARG A 173 -26.19 31.81 35.65
C ARG A 173 -25.70 32.70 36.79
N ARG A 174 -24.38 32.96 36.91
CA ARG A 174 -23.83 33.88 37.93
C ARG A 174 -24.03 35.34 37.54
N VAL A 175 -23.96 35.66 36.24
CA VAL A 175 -24.27 36.98 35.70
C VAL A 175 -25.76 37.26 35.86
N ASP A 176 -26.64 36.33 35.47
CA ASP A 176 -28.10 36.43 35.69
C ASP A 176 -28.46 36.61 37.17
N LEU A 177 -27.77 35.90 38.08
CA LEU A 177 -27.99 36.05 39.52
C LEU A 177 -27.49 37.39 40.07
N ALA A 178 -26.47 37.97 39.45
CA ALA A 178 -25.92 39.27 39.81
C ALA A 178 -26.79 40.41 39.24
N GLU A 179 -27.28 40.28 38.01
CA GLU A 179 -28.24 41.18 37.37
C GLU A 179 -29.59 41.14 38.07
N GLY A 180 -30.11 39.95 38.38
CA GLY A 180 -31.35 39.81 39.16
C GLY A 180 -31.24 40.39 40.59
N ARG A 181 -30.03 40.39 41.20
CA ARG A 181 -29.78 41.09 42.47
C ARG A 181 -29.70 42.62 42.31
N ALA A 182 -29.18 43.10 41.18
CA ALA A 182 -29.16 44.53 40.86
C ALA A 182 -30.57 45.05 40.54
N GLU A 183 -31.39 44.29 39.81
CA GLU A 183 -32.79 44.61 39.53
C GLU A 183 -33.67 44.51 40.79
N ALA A 184 -33.43 43.54 41.67
CA ALA A 184 -34.10 43.45 42.96
C ALA A 184 -33.71 44.60 43.92
N ALA A 185 -32.49 45.12 43.81
CA ALA A 185 -32.06 46.33 44.53
C ALA A 185 -32.63 47.62 43.91
N GLY A 186 -33.13 47.59 42.67
CA GLY A 186 -33.81 48.69 41.98
C GLY A 186 -35.31 48.81 42.25
N LEU A 187 -35.93 47.82 42.90
CA LEU A 187 -37.33 47.89 43.34
C LEU A 187 -37.44 48.63 44.68
N GLY A 188 -37.14 49.93 44.68
CA GLY A 188 -37.41 50.80 45.84
C GLY A 188 -36.56 52.07 45.92
N GLY A 189 -36.72 53.01 45.01
CA GLY A 189 -36.14 54.36 45.17
C GLY A 189 -36.35 55.25 43.94
N ALA A 190 -36.89 56.45 44.15
CA ALA A 190 -37.33 57.42 43.13
C ALA A 190 -36.22 57.86 42.14
N PRO A 191 -36.57 58.30 40.92
CA PRO A 191 -35.59 58.61 39.88
C PRO A 191 -34.82 59.91 40.20
N LYS A 192 -33.50 59.87 40.02
CA LYS A 192 -32.65 61.06 39.96
C LYS A 192 -32.78 61.71 38.58
N THR A 193 -32.79 63.04 38.54
CA THR A 193 -32.93 63.82 37.30
C THR A 193 -31.57 64.14 36.67
N LEU A 194 -31.60 64.36 35.35
CA LEU A 194 -30.46 64.63 34.45
C LEU A 194 -29.52 65.77 34.91
N ASP A 195 -29.98 66.63 35.82
CA ASP A 195 -29.20 67.75 36.37
C ASP A 195 -28.17 67.29 37.44
N GLU A 196 -28.37 66.15 38.10
CA GLU A 196 -27.38 65.59 39.05
C GLU A 196 -26.21 64.91 38.33
N GLU A 197 -26.45 64.26 37.17
CA GLU A 197 -25.39 63.62 36.37
C GLU A 197 -24.45 64.66 35.71
N ILE A 198 -24.93 65.88 35.44
CA ILE A 198 -24.11 66.95 34.87
C ILE A 198 -23.22 67.63 35.94
N ALA A 199 -23.59 67.54 37.22
CA ALA A 199 -22.80 68.10 38.33
C ALA A 199 -21.57 67.25 38.68
N GLU A 200 -21.65 65.91 38.55
CA GLU A 200 -20.53 65.01 38.86
C GLU A 200 -19.41 65.07 37.81
N LEU A 201 -19.73 65.33 36.53
CA LEU A 201 -18.75 65.51 35.46
C LEU A 201 -17.88 66.79 35.61
N LYS A 202 -18.32 67.78 36.40
CA LYS A 202 -17.53 69.00 36.68
C LYS A 202 -16.63 68.91 37.91
N SER A 203 -16.75 67.86 38.74
CA SER A 203 -15.93 67.70 39.94
C SER A 203 -14.65 66.88 39.72
N ALA A 204 -14.56 66.13 38.61
CA ALA A 204 -13.39 65.33 38.27
C ALA A 204 -12.21 66.15 37.69
N GLU A 205 -12.46 67.31 37.06
CA GLU A 205 -11.38 68.09 36.42
C GLU A 205 -10.62 69.05 37.36
N LYS A 206 -11.11 69.31 38.58
CA LYS A 206 -10.42 70.21 39.54
C LYS A 206 -9.43 69.50 40.48
N VAL A 207 -9.60 68.20 40.72
CA VAL A 207 -8.75 67.45 41.67
C VAL A 207 -7.42 67.02 41.04
N ASP A 208 -7.41 66.70 39.74
CA ASP A 208 -6.17 66.34 39.02
C ASP A 208 -5.27 67.55 38.71
N ALA A 209 -5.85 68.74 38.55
CA ALA A 209 -5.10 69.99 38.36
C ALA A 209 -4.37 70.45 39.64
N GLU A 210 -4.97 70.27 40.83
CA GLU A 210 -4.34 70.60 42.12
C GLU A 210 -3.22 69.62 42.50
N LEU A 211 -3.34 68.33 42.13
CA LEU A 211 -2.30 67.32 42.39
C LEU A 211 -1.03 67.55 41.53
N ALA A 212 -1.18 68.03 40.30
CA ALA A 212 -0.07 68.36 39.41
C ALA A 212 0.68 69.62 39.89
N ALA A 213 -0.05 70.63 40.37
CA ALA A 213 0.53 71.85 40.93
C ALA A 213 1.31 71.61 42.23
N MET A 214 0.84 70.68 43.09
CA MET A 214 1.54 70.32 44.33
C MET A 214 2.86 69.57 44.08
N LYS A 215 2.90 68.67 43.08
CA LYS A 215 4.12 67.94 42.69
C LYS A 215 5.19 68.85 42.08
N ALA A 216 4.79 69.86 41.30
CA ALA A 216 5.72 70.86 40.77
C ALA A 216 6.36 71.74 41.86
N ARG A 217 5.68 71.92 43.01
CA ARG A 217 6.16 72.71 44.14
C ARG A 217 7.15 71.95 45.03
N ILE A 218 7.00 70.63 45.18
CA ILE A 218 7.89 69.78 45.98
C ILE A 218 9.20 69.43 45.22
N GLY A 219 9.24 69.56 43.90
CA GLY A 219 10.46 69.34 43.09
C GLY A 219 11.42 70.53 42.97
N ARG A 220 11.13 71.68 43.61
CA ARG A 220 11.97 72.90 43.56
C ARG A 220 12.57 73.34 44.91
N GLU A 221 12.43 72.51 45.94
CA GLU A 221 13.14 72.61 47.22
C GLU A 221 13.71 71.21 47.52
N GLY A 222 15.01 70.90 47.42
CA GLY A 222 16.15 71.78 47.19
C GLY A 222 16.50 72.58 48.43
#